data_AF-A0A7K3IY18-F1
#
_entry.id   AF-A0A7K3IY18-F1
#
_cell.length_a   1.000
_cell.length_b   1.000
_cell.length_c   1.000
_cell.angle_alpha   90.00
_cell.angle_beta   90.00
_cell.angle_gamma   90.00
#
_symmetry.space_group_name_H-M   'P 1'
#
loop_
_entity.id
_entity.type
_entity.pdbx_description
1 polymer ?
#
loop_
_entity_poly.entity_id
_entity_poly.type
_entity_poly.pdbx_seq_one_letter_code
_entity_poly.pdbx_strand_id
1 'polypeptide(L)' 'MRIGILTAGGDCPGINAAIRGVGKTAIIKYGMKLIGISDGFTGMINKE' A
#
# COMPACT_ATOMS: atom_id res chain seq x y z
N MET A 1 -13.15 1.57 8.07
CA MET A 1 -11.93 0.73 8.22
C MET A 1 -10.76 1.41 7.51
N ARG A 2 -9.53 1.24 8.01
CA ARG A 2 -8.29 1.80 7.41
C ARG A 2 -7.35 0.67 7.02
N ILE A 3 -6.70 0.78 5.86
CA ILE A 3 -5.72 -0.19 5.35
C ILE A 3 -4.41 0.54 5.05
N GLY A 4 -3.30 0.01 5.57
CA GLY A 4 -1.95 0.42 5.21
C GLY A 4 -1.37 -0.49 4.13
N ILE A 5 -0.63 0.06 3.17
CA ILE A 5 0.12 -0.69 2.16
C ILE A 5 1.57 -0.21 2.16
N LEU A 6 2.50 -1.16 2.22
CA LEU A 6 3.93 -0.97 2.02
C LEU A 6 4.46 -2.09 1.14
N THR A 7 5.63 -1.88 0.55
CA THR A 7 6.37 -2.90 -0.21
C THR A 7 7.72 -3.11 0.45
N ALA A 8 8.16 -4.37 0.56
CA ALA A 8 9.45 -4.72 1.14
C ALA A 8 10.15 -5.74 0.25
N GLY A 9 11.48 -5.66 0.17
CA GLY A 9 12.30 -6.47 -0.73
C GLY A 9 12.70 -5.72 -2.00
N GLY A 10 13.17 -6.45 -3.01
CA GLY A 10 13.58 -5.88 -4.29
C GLY A 10 12.40 -5.54 -5.20
N ASP A 11 12.62 -4.56 -6.09
CA ASP A 11 11.62 -4.19 -7.08
C ASP A 11 11.37 -5.31 -8.09
N CYS A 12 10.09 -5.52 -8.40
CA CYS A 12 9.69 -6.44 -9.45
C CYS A 12 8.56 -5.85 -10.31
N PRO A 13 8.50 -6.23 -11.60
CA PRO A 13 7.40 -5.84 -12.45
C PRO A 13 6.10 -6.42 -11.90
N GLY A 14 5.15 -5.54 -11.57
CA GLY A 14 3.82 -5.92 -11.07
C GLY A 14 3.48 -5.38 -9.68
N ILE A 15 4.46 -4.91 -8.89
CA ILE A 15 4.20 -4.34 -7.56
C ILE A 15 3.21 -3.16 -7.63
N ASN A 16 3.44 -2.24 -8.56
CA ASN A 16 2.54 -1.10 -8.77
C ASN A 16 1.13 -1.53 -9.23
N ALA A 17 1.03 -2.60 -10.01
CA ALA A 17 -0.24 -3.15 -10.43
C ALA A 17 -0.99 -3.79 -9.25
N ALA A 18 -0.29 -4.50 -8.37
CA ALA A 18 -0.85 -5.09 -7.16
C ALA A 18 -1.36 -4.02 -6.19
N ILE A 19 -0.54 -2.98 -5.91
CA ILE A 19 -0.95 -1.83 -5.09
C ILE A 19 -2.21 -1.19 -5.66
N ARG A 20 -2.24 -0.96 -6.99
CA ARG A 20 -3.41 -0.36 -7.66
C ARG A 20 -4.65 -1.25 -7.56
N GLY A 21 -4.51 -2.56 -7.72
CA GLY A 21 -5.61 -3.51 -7.63
C GLY A 21 -6.26 -3.52 -6.26
N VAL A 22 -5.44 -3.62 -5.21
CA VAL A 22 -5.91 -3.56 -3.81
C VAL A 22 -6.50 -2.19 -3.51
N GLY A 23 -5.78 -1.11 -3.83
CA GLY A 23 -6.20 0.26 -3.53
C GLY A 23 -7.52 0.65 -4.20
N LYS A 24 -7.68 0.38 -5.50
CA LYS A 24 -8.95 0.64 -6.20
C LYS A 24 -10.10 -0.13 -5.59
N THR A 25 -9.90 -1.40 -5.28
CA THR A 25 -10.97 -2.24 -4.72
C THR A 25 -11.36 -1.74 -3.33
N ALA A 26 -10.39 -1.50 -2.45
CA ALA A 26 -10.62 -1.00 -1.10
C ALA A 26 -11.39 0.33 -1.08
N ILE A 27 -10.98 1.29 -1.93
CA ILE A 27 -11.60 2.62 -1.98
C ILE A 27 -12.98 2.55 -2.65
N ILE A 28 -13.07 1.98 -3.85
CA ILE A 28 -14.27 2.09 -4.70
C ILE A 28 -15.36 1.11 -4.28
N LYS A 29 -15.00 -0.14 -3.94
CA LYS A 29 -15.99 -1.18 -3.62
C LYS A 29 -16.38 -1.19 -2.15
N TYR A 30 -15.45 -0.82 -1.26
CA TYR A 30 -15.64 -0.99 0.18
C TYR A 30 -15.60 0.33 0.96
N GLY A 31 -15.39 1.48 0.32
CA GLY A 31 -15.35 2.79 0.99
C GLY A 31 -14.27 2.89 2.07
N MET A 32 -13.19 2.11 1.95
CA MET A 32 -12.11 2.07 2.93
C MET A 32 -11.12 3.21 2.69
N LYS A 33 -10.50 3.69 3.77
CA LYS A 33 -9.41 4.67 3.67
C LYS A 33 -8.07 3.95 3.53
N LEU A 34 -7.34 4.28 2.47
CA LEU A 34 -6.02 3.71 2.17
C LEU A 34 -4.90 4.65 2.66
N ILE A 35 -3.85 4.08 3.23
CA ILE A 35 -2.63 4.77 3.65
C ILE A 35 -1.45 4.07 2.97
N GLY A 36 -0.69 4.80 2.15
CA GLY A 36 0.59 4.31 1.63
C GLY A 36 1.68 4.59 2.65
N ILE A 37 2.60 3.65 2.82
CA ILE A 37 3.77 3.78 3.69
C ILE A 37 4.99 3.65 2.78
N SER A 38 5.83 4.67 2.79
CA SER A 38 7.05 4.73 1.98
C SER A 38 8.16 3.89 2.62
N ASP A 39 9.20 3.55 1.85
CA ASP A 39 10.43 2.90 2.35
C ASP A 39 10.23 1.62 3.17
N GLY A 40 9.18 0.86 2.82
CA GLY A 40 8.86 -0.42 3.40
C GLY A 40 8.70 -0.38 4.92
N PHE A 41 9.36 -1.31 5.62
CA PHE A 41 9.29 -1.35 7.08
C PHE A 41 10.03 -0.18 7.74
N THR A 42 11.05 0.39 7.09
CA THR A 42 11.79 1.52 7.63
C THR A 42 10.88 2.75 7.76
N GLY A 43 10.17 3.11 6.69
CA GLY A 43 9.21 4.22 6.75
C GLY A 43 8.04 3.93 7.68
N MET A 44 7.63 2.66 7.83
CA MET A 44 6.64 2.28 8.84
C MET A 44 7.09 2.56 10.28
N ILE A 45 8.33 2.22 10.61
CA ILE A 45 8.91 2.44 11.94
C ILE A 45 9.11 3.94 12.20
N ASN A 46 9.58 4.66 11.19
CA ASN A 46 9.87 6.09 11.27
C ASN A 46 8.62 6.98 11.13
N LYS A 47 7.46 6.39 10.78
CA LYS A 47 6.18 7.08 10.54
C LYS A 47 6.25 8.09 9.38
N GLU A 48 6.91 7.67 8.30
CA GLU A 48 7.00 8.39 7.03
C GLU A 48 5.79 8.15 6.12
#